data_AF-A0A371CP09-F1
#
_entry.id   AF-A0A371CP09-F1
#
_cell.length_a   1.000
_cell.length_b   1.000
_cell.length_c   1.000
_cell.angle_alpha   90.00
_cell.angle_beta   90.00
_cell.angle_gamma   90.00
#
_symmetry.space_group_name_H-M   'P 1'
#
loop_
_entity.id
_entity.type
_entity.pdbx_description
1 polymer ?
#
loop_
_entity_poly.entity_id
_entity_poly.type
_entity_poly.pdbx_seq_one_letter_code
_entity_poly.pdbx_strand_id
1 'polypeptide(L)'
;MPPVRSPASQEDPTASVASEDDAPAAQAYSSPLAELRGKLRAKIREKYAERTGRKNARMGWSVTGYACAVVIRGRLRIVGWPVWADIPFGDFSRIPGGEPVMEFLTALWDSGELRFEPADAAHIDLARRNPHEVLPGRPVKLPAPNCWGRYPRNDLKLARFRPKTNPLGLPLKKGRMVGAITPKLILDEVDEADEVLSGEEPDAFEDADV
;
A
#
# COMPACT_ATOMS: atom_id res chain seq x y z
N MET A 1 -80.90 -14.04 25.99
CA MET A 1 -80.03 -13.53 27.06
C MET A 1 -79.88 -14.67 28.06
N PRO A 2 -78.72 -15.35 28.09
CA PRO A 2 -77.53 -14.95 28.87
C PRO A 2 -76.22 -15.07 28.02
N PRO A 3 -75.00 -15.10 28.60
CA PRO A 3 -74.11 -13.95 28.77
C PRO A 3 -72.93 -13.87 27.77
N VAL A 4 -72.49 -12.62 27.58
CA VAL A 4 -71.32 -12.16 26.82
C VAL A 4 -70.03 -12.70 27.45
N ARG A 5 -69.18 -13.32 26.62
CA ARG A 5 -67.85 -13.80 27.03
C ARG A 5 -66.79 -12.93 26.34
N SER A 6 -66.28 -11.95 27.07
CA SER A 6 -65.10 -11.17 26.70
C SER A 6 -63.86 -12.07 26.62
N PRO A 7 -62.96 -11.87 25.65
CA PRO A 7 -61.61 -12.35 25.76
C PRO A 7 -60.65 -11.21 26.17
N ALA A 8 -60.03 -11.43 27.32
CA ALA A 8 -58.62 -11.24 27.63
C ALA A 8 -57.94 -9.95 27.15
N SER A 9 -57.80 -9.01 28.09
CA SER A 9 -56.62 -8.14 28.17
C SER A 9 -55.37 -9.01 28.27
N GLN A 10 -54.48 -8.85 27.30
CA GLN A 10 -53.14 -9.40 27.36
C GLN A 10 -52.17 -8.23 27.47
N GLU A 11 -51.45 -8.21 28.58
CA GLU A 11 -50.44 -7.25 28.93
C GLU A 11 -49.14 -7.69 28.25
N ASP A 12 -48.55 -6.81 27.45
CA ASP A 12 -47.16 -6.98 27.00
C ASP A 12 -46.36 -5.72 27.39
N PRO A 13 -45.45 -5.84 28.38
CA PRO A 13 -44.44 -4.86 28.70
C PRO A 13 -43.16 -5.21 27.95
N THR A 14 -42.74 -4.40 26.98
CA THR A 14 -41.33 -4.40 26.56
C THR A 14 -40.88 -3.00 26.17
N ALA A 15 -40.19 -2.38 27.12
CA ALA A 15 -39.34 -1.23 26.91
C ALA A 15 -38.40 -1.51 25.73
N SER A 16 -38.51 -0.70 24.68
CA SER A 16 -37.53 -0.63 23.61
C SER A 16 -36.27 0.01 24.18
N VAL A 17 -35.33 -0.83 24.62
CA VAL A 17 -33.95 -0.44 24.84
C VAL A 17 -33.37 -0.12 23.46
N ALA A 18 -33.33 1.17 23.12
CA ALA A 18 -32.48 1.66 22.05
C ALA A 18 -31.03 1.38 22.46
N SER A 19 -30.43 0.35 21.85
CA SER A 19 -29.01 0.08 21.93
C SER A 19 -28.26 1.18 21.17
N GLU A 20 -27.97 2.27 21.86
CA GLU A 20 -26.98 3.28 21.47
C GLU A 20 -25.59 2.78 21.86
N ASP A 21 -25.03 1.77 21.21
CA ASP A 21 -23.61 1.39 21.37
C ASP A 21 -23.16 0.44 20.24
N ASP A 22 -23.21 0.92 19.00
CA ASP A 22 -22.38 0.36 17.91
C ASP A 22 -21.45 1.47 17.40
N ALA A 23 -20.68 2.03 18.32
CA ALA A 23 -19.51 2.81 17.97
C ALA A 23 -18.46 1.83 17.41
N PRO A 24 -18.01 1.97 16.16
CA PRO A 24 -17.08 1.04 15.57
C PRO A 24 -15.81 1.03 16.42
N ALA A 25 -15.46 -0.15 16.95
CA ALA A 25 -14.25 -0.38 17.74
C ALA A 25 -13.10 0.43 17.15
N ALA A 26 -12.71 1.50 17.85
CA ALA A 26 -11.64 2.37 17.42
C ALA A 26 -10.40 1.51 17.30
N GLN A 27 -9.99 1.20 16.07
CA GLN A 27 -8.77 0.48 15.80
C GLN A 27 -7.65 1.31 16.42
N ALA A 28 -7.18 0.89 17.60
CA ALA A 28 -6.10 1.54 18.30
C ALA A 28 -4.89 1.50 17.37
N TYR A 29 -4.57 2.64 16.78
CA TYR A 29 -3.40 2.77 15.93
C TYR A 29 -2.17 2.64 16.83
N SER A 30 -1.19 1.86 16.39
CA SER A 30 0.00 1.59 17.19
C SER A 30 0.95 2.78 17.35
N SER A 31 0.71 3.91 16.64
CA SER A 31 1.49 5.14 16.77
C SER A 31 0.68 6.40 16.42
N PRO A 32 1.01 7.57 17.01
CA PRO A 32 0.37 8.85 16.69
C PRO A 32 0.41 9.18 15.19
N LEU A 33 1.55 8.89 14.56
CA LEU A 33 1.73 9.05 13.13
C LEU A 33 0.83 8.13 12.29
N ALA A 34 0.56 6.90 12.75
CA ALA A 34 -0.40 6.02 12.09
C ALA A 34 -1.84 6.55 12.21
N GLU A 35 -2.19 7.16 13.35
CA GLU A 35 -3.48 7.85 13.52
C GLU A 35 -3.63 9.01 12.55
N LEU A 36 -2.64 9.89 12.47
CA LEU A 36 -2.68 11.06 11.58
C LEU A 36 -2.83 10.63 10.12
N ARG A 37 -2.06 9.62 9.69
CA ARG A 37 -2.21 9.00 8.36
C ARG A 37 -3.60 8.42 8.15
N GLY A 38 -4.16 7.74 9.16
CA GLY A 38 -5.51 7.18 9.13
C GLY A 38 -6.58 8.26 8.98
N LYS A 39 -6.53 9.29 9.82
CA LYS A 39 -7.42 10.46 9.83
C LYS A 39 -7.40 11.18 8.48
N LEU A 40 -6.22 11.48 7.94
CA LEU A 40 -6.09 12.13 6.63
C LEU A 40 -6.65 11.27 5.49
N ARG A 41 -6.36 9.95 5.47
CA ARG A 41 -6.96 9.04 4.48
C ARG A 41 -8.48 8.98 4.57
N ALA A 42 -9.03 9.02 5.78
CA ALA A 42 -10.48 9.00 5.99
C ALA A 42 -11.13 10.26 5.42
N LYS A 43 -10.61 11.45 5.78
CA LYS A 43 -11.10 12.74 5.27
C LYS A 43 -11.07 12.80 3.74
N ILE A 44 -9.95 12.42 3.14
CA ILE A 44 -9.79 12.45 1.68
C ILE A 44 -10.73 11.43 1.01
N ARG A 45 -10.87 10.23 1.58
CA ARG A 45 -11.76 9.20 1.03
C ARG A 45 -13.22 9.63 1.11
N GLU A 46 -13.64 10.21 2.21
CA GLU A 46 -14.98 10.75 2.40
C GLU A 46 -15.30 11.80 1.34
N LYS A 47 -14.45 12.82 1.20
CA LYS A 47 -14.61 13.85 0.16
C LYS A 47 -14.58 13.29 -1.26
N TYR A 48 -13.74 12.31 -1.51
CA TYR A 48 -13.70 11.64 -2.81
C TYR A 48 -14.99 10.86 -3.10
N ALA A 49 -15.52 10.15 -2.09
CA ALA A 49 -16.77 9.39 -2.19
C ALA A 49 -17.99 10.31 -2.37
N GLU A 50 -18.05 11.43 -1.64
CA GLU A 50 -19.06 12.48 -1.80
C GLU A 50 -19.08 12.98 -3.25
N ARG A 51 -17.92 13.37 -3.79
CA ARG A 51 -17.81 13.94 -5.14
C ARG A 51 -18.09 12.93 -6.25
N THR A 52 -17.69 11.67 -6.06
CA THR A 52 -17.89 10.61 -7.07
C THR A 52 -19.26 9.95 -6.95
N GLY A 53 -20.01 10.19 -5.87
CA GLY A 53 -21.27 9.50 -5.56
C GLY A 53 -21.10 8.00 -5.26
N ARG A 54 -19.88 7.56 -4.92
CA ARG A 54 -19.54 6.14 -4.77
C ARG A 54 -19.01 5.88 -3.36
N LYS A 55 -19.83 5.25 -2.52
CA LYS A 55 -19.54 4.96 -1.10
C LYS A 55 -18.23 4.19 -0.88
N ASN A 56 -17.89 3.26 -1.79
CA ASN A 56 -16.68 2.42 -1.68
C ASN A 56 -15.53 2.90 -2.58
N ALA A 57 -15.54 4.17 -3.01
CA ALA A 57 -14.46 4.70 -3.83
C ALA A 57 -13.17 4.81 -3.02
N ARG A 58 -12.13 4.11 -3.45
CA ARG A 58 -10.78 4.22 -2.89
C ARG A 58 -9.93 5.07 -3.80
N MET A 59 -9.17 5.96 -3.20
CA MET A 59 -8.20 6.77 -3.92
C MET A 59 -6.96 5.92 -4.25
N GLY A 60 -6.52 5.97 -5.49
CA GLY A 60 -5.26 5.35 -5.92
C GLY A 60 -4.10 6.32 -5.66
N TRP A 61 -3.18 5.94 -4.79
CA TRP A 61 -1.99 6.74 -4.44
C TRP A 61 -0.76 6.44 -5.31
N SER A 62 -0.82 5.41 -6.15
CA SER A 62 0.20 5.14 -7.16
C SER A 62 -0.03 5.99 -8.40
N VAL A 63 0.98 6.13 -9.25
CA VAL A 63 0.87 6.91 -10.50
C VAL A 63 -0.32 6.45 -11.35
N THR A 64 -0.32 5.17 -11.70
CA THR A 64 -1.40 4.55 -12.48
C THR A 64 -2.72 4.53 -11.71
N GLY A 65 -2.67 4.30 -10.39
CA GLY A 65 -3.86 4.30 -9.54
C GLY A 65 -4.54 5.65 -9.51
N TYR A 66 -3.78 6.73 -9.44
CA TYR A 66 -4.29 8.10 -9.45
C TYR A 66 -4.93 8.45 -10.79
N ALA A 67 -4.19 8.26 -11.89
CA ALA A 67 -4.67 8.55 -13.23
C ALA A 67 -5.95 7.77 -13.56
N CYS A 68 -5.97 6.45 -13.32
CA CYS A 68 -7.12 5.62 -13.64
C CYS A 68 -8.29 5.83 -12.68
N ALA A 69 -8.05 5.79 -11.37
CA ALA A 69 -9.14 5.80 -10.40
C ALA A 69 -9.70 7.21 -10.19
N VAL A 70 -8.84 8.22 -10.04
CA VAL A 70 -9.25 9.59 -9.64
C VAL A 70 -9.58 10.43 -10.88
N VAL A 71 -8.67 10.48 -11.85
CA VAL A 71 -8.82 11.38 -13.00
C VAL A 71 -9.77 10.80 -14.04
N ILE A 72 -9.53 9.59 -14.55
CA ILE A 72 -10.35 9.00 -15.60
C ILE A 72 -11.73 8.59 -15.07
N ARG A 73 -11.75 7.83 -13.97
CA ARG A 73 -12.97 7.24 -13.42
C ARG A 73 -13.72 8.17 -12.46
N GLY A 74 -13.00 8.99 -11.70
CA GLY A 74 -13.58 9.98 -10.79
C GLY A 74 -13.85 11.34 -11.43
N ARG A 75 -13.20 11.66 -12.56
CA ARG A 75 -13.24 12.99 -13.22
C ARG A 75 -12.85 14.12 -12.26
N LEU A 76 -11.91 13.84 -11.36
CA LEU A 76 -11.41 14.77 -10.36
C LEU A 76 -9.90 14.89 -10.47
N ARG A 77 -9.38 16.05 -10.13
CA ARG A 77 -7.94 16.31 -9.93
C ARG A 77 -7.71 16.89 -8.54
N ILE A 78 -6.50 16.74 -8.03
CA ILE A 78 -6.09 17.33 -6.75
C ILE A 78 -5.36 18.63 -7.07
N VAL A 79 -5.79 19.71 -6.43
CA VAL A 79 -5.17 21.04 -6.55
C VAL A 79 -4.63 21.45 -5.19
N GLY A 80 -3.53 22.19 -5.20
CA GLY A 80 -2.87 22.69 -3.98
C GLY A 80 -1.97 21.67 -3.28
N TRP A 81 -1.45 20.68 -4.01
CA TRP A 81 -0.41 19.83 -3.46
C TRP A 81 0.86 20.66 -3.21
N PRO A 82 1.51 20.56 -2.02
CA PRO A 82 2.63 21.42 -1.65
C PRO A 82 3.93 20.98 -2.32
N VAL A 83 4.06 21.24 -3.62
CA VAL A 83 5.28 20.95 -4.41
C VAL A 83 6.48 21.78 -3.91
N TRP A 84 6.21 22.99 -3.42
CA TRP A 84 7.21 23.91 -2.86
C TRP A 84 7.86 23.40 -1.56
N ALA A 85 7.20 22.49 -0.85
CA ALA A 85 7.74 21.84 0.35
C ALA A 85 8.50 20.54 0.03
N ASP A 86 8.73 20.24 -1.25
CA ASP A 86 9.35 18.99 -1.76
C ASP A 86 8.67 17.70 -1.23
N ILE A 87 7.37 17.79 -0.93
CA ILE A 87 6.60 16.64 -0.44
C ILE A 87 6.19 15.78 -1.65
N PRO A 88 6.71 14.55 -1.79
CA PRO A 88 6.39 13.70 -2.92
C PRO A 88 4.93 13.23 -2.84
N PHE A 89 4.31 13.09 -4.01
CA PHE A 89 3.00 12.51 -4.14
C PHE A 89 3.07 10.98 -4.05
N GLY A 90 2.31 10.40 -3.13
CA GLY A 90 2.25 8.95 -2.96
C GLY A 90 1.39 8.55 -1.77
N ASP A 91 1.43 7.26 -1.43
CA ASP A 91 0.75 6.79 -0.23
C ASP A 91 1.42 7.39 1.01
N PHE A 92 0.63 7.93 1.94
CA PHE A 92 1.11 8.58 3.15
C PHE A 92 2.05 7.71 4.01
N SER A 93 1.98 6.38 3.87
CA SER A 93 2.91 5.48 4.53
C SER A 93 4.36 5.61 4.03
N ARG A 94 4.51 6.01 2.76
CA ARG A 94 5.77 6.05 2.01
C ARG A 94 6.34 7.46 1.86
N ILE A 95 5.57 8.48 2.22
CA ILE A 95 6.05 9.87 2.19
C ILE A 95 7.04 10.07 3.34
N PRO A 96 8.27 10.58 3.06
CA PRO A 96 9.25 10.90 4.10
C PRO A 96 8.83 12.12 4.91
N GLY A 97 9.42 12.30 6.10
CA GLY A 97 9.22 13.48 6.95
C GLY A 97 8.25 13.29 8.13
N GLY A 98 7.75 12.08 8.35
CA GLY A 98 7.17 11.69 9.63
C GLY A 98 5.84 12.39 9.96
N GLU A 99 5.67 12.74 11.23
CA GLU A 99 4.47 13.35 11.80
C GLU A 99 4.25 14.81 11.36
N PRO A 100 5.28 15.69 11.35
CA PRO A 100 5.13 17.09 10.95
C PRO A 100 4.56 17.26 9.54
N VAL A 101 4.98 16.41 8.59
CA VAL A 101 4.46 16.44 7.22
C VAL A 101 2.98 16.04 7.17
N MET A 102 2.55 15.11 8.03
CA MET A 102 1.15 14.66 8.07
C MET A 102 0.24 15.71 8.70
N GLU A 103 0.71 16.39 9.75
CA GLU A 103 0.01 17.52 10.35
C GLU A 103 -0.12 18.66 9.34
N PHE A 104 0.96 19.00 8.66
CA PHE A 104 0.97 20.04 7.62
C PHE A 104 0.00 19.73 6.48
N LEU A 105 -0.01 18.51 5.95
CA LEU A 105 -0.97 18.09 4.92
C LEU A 105 -2.41 18.10 5.44
N THR A 106 -2.62 17.80 6.72
CA THR A 106 -3.94 17.87 7.34
C THR A 106 -4.41 19.32 7.46
N ALA A 107 -3.53 20.23 7.88
CA ALA A 107 -3.82 21.66 7.95
C ALA A 107 -4.14 22.25 6.57
N LEU A 108 -3.39 21.88 5.53
CA LEU A 108 -3.67 22.29 4.14
C LEU A 108 -5.01 21.76 3.62
N TRP A 109 -5.39 20.57 4.04
CA TRP A 109 -6.69 19.99 3.70
C TRP A 109 -7.83 20.74 4.39
N ASP A 110 -7.65 21.03 5.68
CA ASP A 110 -8.64 21.72 6.49
C ASP A 110 -8.77 23.21 6.12
N SER A 111 -7.68 23.85 5.66
CA SER A 111 -7.71 25.20 5.10
C SER A 111 -8.36 25.27 3.71
N GLY A 112 -8.50 24.12 3.03
CA GLY A 112 -9.07 24.02 1.68
C GLY A 112 -8.11 24.43 0.56
N GLU A 113 -6.84 24.67 0.89
CA GLU A 113 -5.76 24.81 -0.10
C GLU A 113 -5.60 23.50 -0.87
N LEU A 114 -5.57 22.38 -0.16
CA LEU A 114 -5.56 21.05 -0.75
C LEU A 114 -6.99 20.54 -0.93
N ARG A 115 -7.47 20.47 -2.18
CA ARG A 115 -8.86 20.07 -2.49
C ARG A 115 -8.98 19.29 -3.79
N PHE A 116 -10.14 18.64 -3.94
CA PHE A 116 -10.56 18.06 -5.21
C PHE A 116 -11.28 19.08 -6.08
N GLU A 117 -10.85 19.19 -7.34
CA GLU A 117 -11.50 19.95 -8.39
C GLU A 117 -11.96 19.03 -9.53
N PRO A 118 -13.02 19.39 -10.28
CA PRO A 118 -13.37 18.67 -11.50
C PRO A 118 -12.20 18.71 -12.50
N ALA A 119 -11.88 17.54 -13.07
CA ALA A 119 -10.85 17.42 -14.09
C ALA A 119 -11.40 17.86 -15.44
N ASP A 120 -10.61 18.65 -16.17
CA ASP A 120 -10.91 19.03 -17.54
C ASP A 120 -10.80 17.84 -18.51
N ALA A 121 -11.51 17.89 -19.64
CA ALA A 121 -11.49 16.83 -20.64
C ALA A 121 -10.09 16.58 -21.19
N ALA A 122 -9.33 17.65 -21.47
CA ALA A 122 -7.94 17.55 -21.91
C ALA A 122 -7.06 16.83 -20.87
N HIS A 123 -7.30 17.09 -19.58
CA HIS A 123 -6.57 16.44 -18.49
C HIS A 123 -6.90 14.95 -18.35
N ILE A 124 -8.15 14.57 -18.64
CA ILE A 124 -8.57 13.16 -18.68
C ILE A 124 -7.90 12.43 -19.85
N ASP A 125 -7.81 13.06 -21.02
CA ASP A 125 -7.12 12.46 -22.17
C ASP A 125 -5.61 12.38 -21.95
N LEU A 126 -5.02 13.37 -21.28
CA LEU A 126 -3.63 13.31 -20.83
C LEU A 126 -3.42 12.12 -19.90
N ALA A 127 -4.32 11.90 -18.93
CA ALA A 127 -4.24 10.77 -17.99
C ALA A 127 -4.26 9.40 -18.69
N ARG A 128 -4.97 9.30 -19.82
CA ARG A 128 -5.04 8.07 -20.64
C ARG A 128 -3.75 7.80 -21.40
N ARG A 129 -3.08 8.86 -21.88
CA ARG A 129 -1.85 8.76 -22.66
C ARG A 129 -0.62 8.64 -21.75
N ASN A 130 -0.44 9.62 -20.86
CA ASN A 130 0.71 9.78 -19.98
C ASN A 130 0.28 9.94 -18.51
N PRO A 131 0.15 8.84 -17.76
CA PRO A 131 -0.27 8.88 -16.35
C PRO A 131 0.66 9.68 -15.43
N HIS A 132 1.94 9.83 -15.78
CA HIS A 132 2.95 10.50 -14.95
C HIS A 132 2.80 12.02 -14.90
N GLU A 133 2.36 12.63 -16.00
CA GLU A 133 2.23 14.10 -16.13
C GLU A 133 0.99 14.64 -15.41
N VAL A 134 0.03 13.77 -15.09
CA VAL A 134 -1.22 14.12 -14.42
C VAL A 134 -1.07 14.22 -12.89
N LEU A 135 0.08 13.82 -12.35
CA LEU A 135 0.31 13.85 -10.91
C LEU A 135 0.42 15.29 -10.41
N PRO A 136 -0.12 15.59 -9.22
CA PRO A 136 -0.03 16.93 -8.64
C PRO A 136 1.39 17.25 -8.13
N GLY A 137 2.26 16.25 -7.97
CA GLY A 137 3.63 16.40 -7.50
C GLY A 137 4.52 15.25 -7.94
N ARG A 138 5.81 15.31 -7.58
CA ARG A 138 6.79 14.26 -7.93
C ARG A 138 6.42 12.95 -7.25
N PRO A 139 6.35 11.82 -7.96
CA PRO A 139 6.01 10.54 -7.33
C PRO A 139 7.08 10.12 -6.32
N VAL A 140 6.65 9.45 -5.24
CA VAL A 140 7.58 8.83 -4.29
C VAL A 140 8.50 7.83 -5.01
N LYS A 141 9.81 8.01 -4.86
CA LYS A 141 10.81 7.03 -5.33
C LYS A 141 10.75 5.80 -4.43
N LEU A 142 10.29 4.68 -4.99
CA LEU A 142 10.28 3.40 -4.29
C LEU A 142 11.64 2.71 -4.47
N PRO A 143 12.15 1.99 -3.46
CA PRO A 143 13.28 1.11 -3.68
C PRO A 143 12.90 0.06 -4.72
N ALA A 144 13.89 -0.41 -5.49
CA ALA A 144 13.68 -1.49 -6.45
C ALA A 144 12.99 -2.68 -5.75
N PRO A 145 11.97 -3.31 -6.36
CA PRO A 145 11.32 -4.47 -5.78
C PRO A 145 12.35 -5.54 -5.39
N ASN A 146 12.19 -6.16 -4.21
CA ASN A 146 13.13 -7.20 -3.75
C ASN A 146 13.25 -8.40 -4.70
N CYS A 147 12.28 -8.61 -5.60
CA CYS A 147 12.35 -9.65 -6.64
C CYS A 147 13.33 -9.32 -7.78
N TRP A 148 13.80 -8.07 -7.89
CA TRP A 148 14.76 -7.62 -8.90
C TRP A 148 16.22 -7.60 -8.38
N GLY A 149 16.45 -7.96 -7.12
CA GLY A 149 17.79 -8.18 -6.58
C GLY A 149 18.36 -9.55 -6.98
N ARG A 150 19.66 -9.76 -6.73
CA ARG A 150 20.43 -10.99 -7.06
C ARG A 150 19.86 -12.31 -6.46
N TYR A 151 18.85 -12.23 -5.57
CA TYR A 151 18.28 -13.37 -4.86
C TYR A 151 16.74 -13.39 -4.91
N PRO A 152 16.14 -13.78 -6.05
CA PRO A 152 14.68 -13.73 -6.29
C PRO A 152 13.84 -14.75 -5.50
N ARG A 153 14.45 -15.59 -4.65
CA ARG A 153 13.72 -16.60 -3.85
C ARG A 153 13.20 -16.03 -2.54
N ASN A 154 11.88 -15.79 -2.48
CA ASN A 154 11.12 -15.39 -1.29
C ASN A 154 10.44 -16.59 -0.58
N ASP A 155 10.75 -17.81 -1.02
CA ASP A 155 10.11 -19.06 -0.59
C ASP A 155 10.92 -19.89 0.42
N LEU A 156 12.04 -19.36 0.92
CA LEU A 156 12.77 -19.97 2.03
C LEU A 156 11.86 -20.08 3.24
N LYS A 157 11.80 -21.29 3.82
CA LYS A 157 10.94 -21.62 4.96
C LYS A 157 9.42 -21.51 4.70
N LEU A 158 8.97 -21.16 3.49
CA LEU A 158 7.55 -21.20 3.14
C LEU A 158 7.14 -22.63 2.76
N ALA A 159 6.03 -23.09 3.33
CA ALA A 159 5.44 -24.38 2.96
C ALA A 159 4.83 -24.29 1.56
N ARG A 160 5.19 -25.19 0.65
CA ARG A 160 4.56 -25.28 -0.66
C ARG A 160 3.16 -25.89 -0.48
N PHE A 161 2.13 -25.24 -1.01
CA PHE A 161 0.79 -25.83 -1.06
C PHE A 161 0.79 -26.95 -2.11
N ARG A 162 1.05 -28.18 -1.67
CA ARG A 162 0.81 -29.38 -2.47
C ARG A 162 -0.41 -30.10 -1.89
N PRO A 163 -1.47 -30.35 -2.68
CA PRO A 163 -2.55 -31.22 -2.23
C PRO A 163 -1.94 -32.59 -1.92
N LYS A 164 -1.96 -32.98 -0.65
CA LYS A 164 -1.43 -34.25 -0.17
C LYS A 164 -2.52 -35.32 -0.33
N THR A 165 -2.80 -35.76 -1.54
CA THR A 165 -3.55 -37.00 -1.73
C THR A 165 -2.53 -38.11 -1.85
N ASN A 166 -2.47 -39.00 -0.85
CA ASN A 166 -1.70 -40.23 -0.98
C ASN A 166 -2.49 -41.15 -1.94
N PRO A 167 -1.94 -41.57 -3.09
CA PRO A 167 -2.64 -42.48 -4.02
C PRO A 167 -3.00 -43.82 -3.37
N LEU A 168 -2.37 -44.17 -2.24
CA LEU A 168 -2.63 -45.38 -1.46
C LEU A 168 -3.54 -45.16 -0.24
N GLY A 169 -4.12 -43.96 -0.05
CA GLY A 169 -5.10 -43.69 1.02
C GLY A 169 -4.58 -43.76 2.46
N LEU A 170 -3.28 -43.98 2.67
CA LEU A 170 -2.68 -44.08 4.01
C LEU A 170 -2.62 -42.70 4.70
N PRO A 171 -2.71 -42.65 6.05
CA PRO A 171 -2.64 -41.40 6.80
C PRO A 171 -1.33 -40.67 6.52
N LEU A 172 -1.44 -39.37 6.19
CA LEU A 172 -0.29 -38.53 5.89
C LEU A 172 0.60 -38.40 7.13
N LYS A 173 1.92 -38.60 7.00
CA LYS A 173 2.88 -38.25 8.05
C LYS A 173 2.65 -36.79 8.46
N LYS A 174 2.29 -36.57 9.73
CA LYS A 174 2.08 -35.24 10.33
C LYS A 174 3.40 -34.47 10.29
N GLY A 175 3.51 -33.55 9.35
CA GLY A 175 4.62 -32.63 9.21
C GLY A 175 4.33 -31.62 8.10
N ARG A 176 4.35 -30.33 8.44
CA ARG A 176 4.45 -29.29 7.41
C ARG A 176 5.80 -29.49 6.73
N MET A 177 5.80 -29.85 5.44
CA MET A 177 7.03 -29.85 4.66
C MET A 177 7.41 -28.38 4.49
N VAL A 178 8.33 -27.91 5.33
CA VAL A 178 8.98 -26.61 5.16
C VAL A 178 9.71 -26.67 3.81
N GLY A 179 9.68 -25.57 3.06
CA GLY A 179 10.51 -25.43 1.85
C GLY A 179 12.01 -25.60 2.16
N ALA A 180 12.87 -25.47 1.15
CA ALA A 180 14.31 -25.58 1.35
C ALA A 180 14.77 -24.71 2.53
N ILE A 181 15.51 -25.31 3.47
CA ILE A 181 16.03 -24.68 4.69
C ILE A 181 17.48 -24.21 4.50
N THR A 182 18.14 -24.70 3.45
CA THR A 182 19.53 -24.35 3.16
C THR A 182 19.68 -22.83 2.99
N PRO A 183 20.74 -22.22 3.56
CA PRO A 183 21.03 -20.81 3.34
C PRO A 183 21.22 -20.54 1.85
N LYS A 184 20.93 -19.30 1.42
CA LYS A 184 21.00 -18.89 0.00
C LYS A 184 22.40 -18.98 -0.59
N LEU A 185 23.42 -18.87 0.24
CA LEU A 185 24.82 -18.92 -0.12
C LEU A 185 25.53 -19.81 0.90
N ILE A 186 26.27 -20.77 0.37
CA ILE A 186 27.42 -21.36 1.05
C ILE A 186 28.58 -20.55 0.47
N LEU A 187 29.22 -19.72 1.29
CA LEU A 187 30.49 -19.13 0.89
C LEU A 187 31.49 -20.27 1.07
N ASP A 188 32.00 -20.79 -0.04
CA ASP A 188 33.16 -21.67 0.03
C ASP A 188 34.31 -20.83 0.60
N GLU A 189 34.96 -21.35 1.64
CA GLU A 189 36.17 -20.72 2.17
C GLU A 189 37.16 -20.60 1.01
N VAL A 190 37.67 -19.39 0.78
CA VAL A 190 38.63 -19.13 -0.29
C VAL A 190 39.93 -19.81 0.14
N ASP A 191 40.24 -20.97 -0.43
CA ASP A 191 41.56 -21.58 -0.28
C ASP A 191 42.59 -20.61 -0.88
N GLU A 192 43.52 -20.11 -0.07
CA GLU A 192 44.64 -19.22 -0.46
C GLU A 192 45.53 -19.82 -1.57
N ALA A 193 45.34 -21.09 -1.94
CA ALA A 193 46.09 -21.80 -2.96
C ALA A 193 45.74 -21.39 -4.41
N ASP A 194 44.62 -20.67 -4.65
CA ASP A 194 44.17 -20.25 -5.98
C ASP A 194 44.48 -18.76 -6.31
N GLU A 195 45.36 -18.10 -5.55
CA GLU A 195 45.87 -16.77 -5.91
C GLU A 195 46.78 -16.84 -7.16
N VAL A 196 46.20 -16.54 -8.32
CA VAL A 196 46.94 -16.37 -9.57
C VAL A 196 47.77 -15.09 -9.48
N LEU A 197 49.05 -15.23 -9.13
CA LEU A 197 50.08 -14.18 -9.27
C LEU A 197 50.11 -13.71 -10.73
N SER A 198 49.56 -12.52 -10.98
CA SER A 198 49.71 -11.84 -12.26
C SER A 198 51.14 -11.29 -12.32
N GLY A 199 51.98 -11.95 -13.12
CA GLY A 199 53.37 -11.59 -13.32
C GLY A 199 53.55 -10.17 -13.88
N GLU A 200 54.58 -9.50 -13.40
CA GLU A 200 55.12 -8.24 -13.90
C GLU A 200 55.30 -8.25 -15.42
N GLU A 201 54.72 -7.27 -16.11
CA GLU A 201 55.17 -6.88 -17.46
C GLU A 201 56.48 -6.11 -17.33
N PRO A 202 57.56 -6.50 -18.03
CA PRO A 202 58.75 -5.67 -18.11
C PRO A 202 58.54 -4.51 -19.09
N ASP A 203 58.65 -3.29 -18.57
CA ASP A 203 58.86 -2.06 -19.33
C ASP A 203 60.10 -2.21 -20.24
N ALA A 204 59.89 -2.15 -21.56
CA ALA A 204 60.96 -2.00 -22.54
C ALA A 204 60.59 -0.89 -23.52
N PHE A 205 60.85 0.35 -23.11
CA PHE A 205 60.90 1.52 -23.98
C PHE A 205 62.37 1.96 -24.04
N GLU A 206 63.10 1.54 -25.06
CA GLU A 206 64.38 2.16 -25.44
C GLU A 206 64.20 2.79 -26.83
N ASP A 207 63.90 4.08 -26.81
CA ASP A 207 64.19 4.99 -27.92
C ASP A 207 65.71 5.21 -27.97
N ALA A 208 66.33 4.92 -29.11
CA ALA A 208 67.67 5.38 -29.43
C ALA A 208 67.68 6.00 -30.83
N ASP A 209 67.58 7.32 -30.85
CA ASP A 209 68.13 8.18 -31.90
C ASP A 209 69.66 7.96 -32.01
N VAL A 210 70.17 7.69 -33.21
CA VAL A 210 71.34 8.33 -33.88
C VAL A 210 71.32 7.95 -35.36
#